data_AF-A0A9E1V958-F1
#
_entry.id   AF-A0A9E1V958-F1
#
_cell.length_a   1.000
_cell.length_b   1.000
_cell.length_c   1.000
_cell.angle_alpha   90.00
_cell.angle_beta   90.00
_cell.angle_gamma   90.00
#
_symmetry.space_group_name_H-M   'P 1'
#
loop_
_entity.id
_entity.type
_entity.pdbx_description
1 polymer ?
#
loop_
_entity_poly.entity_id
_entity_poly.type
_entity_poly.pdbx_seq_one_letter_code
_entity_poly.pdbx_strand_id
1 'polypeptide(L)'
;MGWGVFGFNPGAGHNSVNIEDTKLSGAFIINISRINDDRGFFARSFCESEFAAAGIPERFVQCNISYNETKGALRGMHYQVPPSNEGKLVRCTHGAIFDVIVDIRPDSETYLQWISVELTAQNRTAIFAPSGFAHGFQTLVDDSEVFYQMTDFYAPDLARGFSWNDPEIGINWPLAAPIISPKDQSLSNFVE
;
A
#
# COMPACT_ATOMS: atom_id res chain seq x y z
N MET A 1 10.40 -9.33 -45.50
CA MET A 1 10.34 -8.49 -44.28
C MET A 1 9.81 -9.38 -43.17
N GLY A 2 10.71 -10.08 -42.47
CA GLY A 2 10.34 -10.99 -41.39
C GLY A 2 10.32 -10.22 -40.07
N TRP A 3 9.23 -10.33 -39.32
CA TRP A 3 9.18 -9.89 -37.93
C TRP A 3 10.14 -10.76 -37.14
N GLY A 4 11.24 -10.17 -36.68
CA GLY A 4 12.16 -10.82 -35.78
C GLY A 4 11.43 -11.17 -34.49
N VAL A 5 11.29 -12.47 -34.24
CA VAL A 5 10.88 -13.02 -32.95
C VAL A 5 11.87 -12.46 -31.94
N PHE A 6 11.41 -11.65 -30.99
CA PHE A 6 12.23 -11.21 -29.87
C PHE A 6 12.74 -12.48 -29.18
N GLY A 7 14.04 -12.74 -29.32
CA GLY A 7 14.72 -13.78 -28.59
C GLY A 7 14.62 -13.43 -27.11
N PHE A 8 13.68 -14.06 -26.41
CA PHE A 8 13.67 -14.10 -24.97
C PHE A 8 14.94 -14.85 -24.57
N ASN A 9 15.98 -14.13 -24.16
CA ASN A 9 17.21 -14.72 -23.69
C ASN A 9 16.95 -15.27 -22.27
N PRO A 10 16.90 -16.59 -22.06
CA PRO A 10 16.57 -17.17 -20.76
C PRO A 10 17.73 -17.07 -19.75
N GLY A 11 18.84 -16.42 -20.12
CA GLY A 11 20.04 -16.24 -19.29
C GLY A 11 20.23 -14.84 -18.69
N ALA A 12 19.35 -13.86 -18.95
CA ALA A 12 19.34 -12.61 -18.19
C ALA A 12 18.53 -12.84 -16.91
N GLY A 13 19.18 -12.68 -15.74
CA GLY A 13 18.60 -12.98 -14.43
C GLY A 13 17.14 -12.55 -14.31
N HIS A 14 16.30 -13.47 -13.81
CA HIS A 14 14.85 -13.31 -13.70
C HIS A 14 14.47 -11.90 -13.25
N ASN A 15 13.68 -11.18 -14.05
CA ASN A 15 13.12 -9.88 -13.66
C ASN A 15 12.02 -10.07 -12.61
N SER A 16 12.39 -10.52 -11.41
CA SER A 16 11.48 -10.84 -10.31
C SER A 16 11.02 -9.59 -9.57
N VAL A 17 9.83 -9.68 -9.00
CA VAL A 17 9.37 -8.78 -7.97
C VAL A 17 10.04 -9.20 -6.66
N ASN A 18 10.69 -8.26 -5.97
CA ASN A 18 11.30 -8.53 -4.67
C ASN A 18 10.26 -8.27 -3.58
N ILE A 19 9.94 -9.29 -2.79
CA ILE A 19 8.92 -9.26 -1.74
C ILE A 19 9.63 -9.54 -0.42
N GLU A 20 9.58 -8.59 0.49
CA GLU A 20 10.28 -8.62 1.77
C GLU A 20 9.27 -8.63 2.92
N ASP A 21 9.46 -9.54 3.87
CA ASP A 21 8.69 -9.57 5.12
C ASP A 21 8.89 -8.26 5.89
N THR A 22 7.82 -7.80 6.53
CA THR A 22 7.90 -6.72 7.51
C THR A 22 7.87 -7.27 8.93
N LYS A 23 8.01 -6.38 9.92
CA LYS A 23 7.77 -6.77 11.32
C LYS A 23 6.30 -7.07 11.63
N LEU A 24 5.35 -6.75 10.73
CA LEU A 24 3.93 -7.03 10.92
C LEU A 24 3.55 -8.31 10.17
N SER A 25 2.94 -9.26 10.88
CA SER A 25 2.69 -10.60 10.34
C SER A 25 1.80 -10.57 9.09
N GLY A 26 2.32 -11.07 7.96
CA GLY A 26 1.62 -11.13 6.67
C GLY A 26 1.57 -9.82 5.88
N ALA A 27 2.23 -8.76 6.36
CA ALA A 27 2.44 -7.54 5.59
C ALA A 27 3.83 -7.53 4.95
N PHE A 28 3.90 -7.02 3.71
CA PHE A 28 5.11 -7.11 2.89
C PHE A 28 5.49 -5.76 2.27
N ILE A 29 6.79 -5.55 2.05
CA ILE A 29 7.32 -4.50 1.19
C ILE A 29 7.64 -5.10 -0.18
N ILE A 30 7.21 -4.42 -1.25
CA ILE A 30 7.38 -4.90 -2.63
C ILE A 30 8.22 -3.91 -3.43
N ASN A 31 9.44 -4.34 -3.75
CA ASN A 31 10.37 -3.60 -4.59
C ASN A 31 10.37 -4.16 -6.02
N ILE A 32 10.51 -3.27 -7.00
CA ILE A 32 10.53 -3.66 -8.42
C ILE A 32 11.96 -3.77 -8.96
N SER A 33 12.22 -4.83 -9.72
CA SER A 33 13.44 -4.95 -10.50
C SER A 33 13.31 -4.19 -11.81
N ARG A 34 14.25 -3.28 -12.08
CA ARG A 34 14.21 -2.41 -13.28
C ARG A 34 15.11 -2.97 -14.37
N ILE A 35 14.57 -3.12 -15.57
CA ILE A 35 15.33 -3.35 -16.79
C ILE A 35 15.46 -2.00 -17.48
N ASN A 36 16.66 -1.42 -17.46
CA ASN A 36 16.92 -0.08 -18.02
C ASN A 36 17.37 -0.17 -19.48
N ASP A 37 16.99 0.81 -20.28
CA ASP A 37 17.52 1.11 -21.62
C ASP A 37 17.51 2.62 -21.88
N ASP A 38 17.94 3.05 -23.07
CA ASP A 38 18.05 4.48 -23.42
C ASP A 38 16.73 5.27 -23.39
N ARG A 39 15.57 4.58 -23.31
CA ARG A 39 14.24 5.19 -23.22
C ARG A 39 13.73 5.33 -21.79
N GLY A 40 14.36 4.66 -20.83
CA GLY A 40 13.92 4.58 -19.44
C GLY A 40 14.06 3.18 -18.85
N PHE A 41 13.01 2.68 -18.20
CA PHE A 41 13.01 1.32 -17.68
C PHE A 41 11.67 0.61 -17.83
N PHE A 42 11.71 -0.71 -17.85
CA PHE A 42 10.56 -1.59 -17.73
C PHE A 42 10.68 -2.44 -16.45
N ALA A 43 9.57 -2.69 -15.78
CA ALA A 43 9.53 -3.51 -14.57
C ALA A 43 8.17 -4.17 -14.40
N ARG A 44 8.15 -5.35 -13.75
CA ARG A 44 6.90 -5.95 -13.26
C ARG A 44 6.61 -5.37 -11.87
N SER A 45 5.42 -4.81 -11.69
CA SER A 45 4.95 -4.29 -10.40
C SER A 45 4.03 -5.27 -9.67
N PHE A 46 3.55 -6.30 -10.36
CA PHE A 46 2.76 -7.38 -9.83
C PHE A 46 3.05 -8.65 -10.64
N CYS A 47 3.12 -9.78 -9.96
CA CYS A 47 3.21 -11.09 -10.59
C CYS A 47 2.46 -12.08 -9.71
N GLU A 48 1.35 -12.59 -10.22
CA GLU A 48 0.45 -13.52 -9.51
C GLU A 48 1.21 -14.68 -8.87
N SER A 49 2.04 -15.39 -9.64
CA SER A 49 2.79 -16.55 -9.13
C SER A 49 3.83 -16.21 -8.07
N GLU A 50 4.50 -15.05 -8.16
CA GLU A 50 5.50 -14.63 -7.16
C GLU A 50 4.81 -14.12 -5.88
N PHE A 51 3.65 -13.47 -6.01
CA PHE A 51 2.82 -13.05 -4.89
C PHE A 51 2.23 -14.26 -4.15
N ALA A 52 1.70 -15.24 -4.90
CA ALA A 52 1.19 -16.49 -4.35
C ALA A 52 2.27 -17.26 -3.57
N ALA A 53 3.49 -17.32 -4.11
CA ALA A 53 4.62 -17.97 -3.46
C ALA A 53 5.03 -17.29 -2.14
N ALA A 54 4.77 -15.97 -2.01
CA ALA A 54 4.96 -15.22 -0.77
C ALA A 54 3.74 -15.26 0.17
N GLY A 55 2.64 -15.93 -0.21
CA GLY A 55 1.40 -15.96 0.56
C GLY A 55 0.52 -14.71 0.42
N ILE A 56 0.77 -13.86 -0.58
CA ILE A 56 -0.08 -12.71 -0.91
C ILE A 56 -1.20 -13.17 -1.85
N PRO A 57 -2.46 -12.71 -1.68
CA PRO A 57 -3.56 -13.07 -2.56
C PRO A 57 -3.27 -12.76 -4.04
N GLU A 58 -3.63 -13.72 -4.88
CA GLU A 58 -3.47 -13.66 -6.34
C GLU A 58 -4.50 -12.73 -7.01
N ARG A 59 -5.66 -12.57 -6.37
CA ARG A 59 -6.82 -11.89 -6.94
C ARG A 59 -7.00 -10.49 -6.37
N PHE A 60 -6.77 -9.50 -7.21
CA PHE A 60 -7.16 -8.10 -6.99
C PHE A 60 -8.37 -7.77 -7.86
N VAL A 61 -9.44 -7.26 -7.26
CA VAL A 61 -10.75 -7.09 -7.92
C VAL A 61 -11.07 -5.64 -8.27
N GLN A 62 -10.34 -4.70 -7.67
CA GLN A 62 -10.59 -3.28 -7.80
C GLN A 62 -9.26 -2.54 -7.73
N CYS A 63 -9.12 -1.49 -8.54
CA CYS A 63 -8.02 -0.55 -8.44
C CYS A 63 -8.57 0.85 -8.18
N ASN A 64 -7.90 1.59 -7.30
CA ASN A 64 -8.28 2.96 -6.97
C ASN A 64 -7.10 3.90 -7.19
N ILE A 65 -7.41 5.17 -7.43
CA ILE A 65 -6.44 6.25 -7.42
C ILE A 65 -6.90 7.30 -6.41
N SER A 66 -5.96 7.82 -5.62
CA SER A 66 -6.15 8.99 -4.78
C SER A 66 -5.14 10.06 -5.19
N TYR A 67 -5.62 11.12 -5.82
CA TYR A 67 -4.84 12.31 -6.11
C TYR A 67 -4.98 13.33 -4.98
N ASN A 68 -3.88 13.98 -4.62
CA ASN A 68 -3.80 14.92 -3.52
C ASN A 68 -2.96 16.11 -3.94
N GLU A 69 -3.61 17.25 -4.15
CA GLU A 69 -2.99 18.48 -4.63
C GLU A 69 -1.93 19.03 -3.67
N THR A 70 -2.14 18.88 -2.36
CA THR A 70 -1.35 19.54 -1.33
C THR A 70 -0.52 18.56 -0.51
N LYS A 71 0.70 18.99 -0.19
CA LYS A 71 1.53 18.41 0.86
C LYS A 71 0.82 18.48 2.21
N GLY A 72 0.93 17.42 3.01
CA GLY A 72 0.33 17.33 4.33
C GLY A 72 -1.12 16.85 4.33
N ALA A 73 -1.70 16.54 3.17
CA ALA A 73 -2.99 15.86 3.09
C ALA A 73 -2.88 14.47 3.74
N LEU A 74 -3.77 14.18 4.68
CA LEU A 74 -3.83 12.91 5.40
C LEU A 74 -5.17 12.22 5.14
N ARG A 75 -5.10 10.92 4.83
CA ARG A 75 -6.27 10.05 4.70
C ARG A 75 -6.09 8.82 5.57
N GLY A 76 -7.11 8.45 6.32
CA GLY A 76 -7.07 7.30 7.22
C GLY A 76 -7.35 7.65 8.68
N MET A 77 -7.37 6.66 9.57
CA MET A 77 -7.04 5.25 9.28
C MET A 77 -8.29 4.46 8.85
N HIS A 78 -8.21 3.65 7.79
CA HIS A 78 -9.37 2.99 7.18
C HIS A 78 -9.17 1.48 7.00
N TYR A 79 -10.25 0.71 7.22
CA TYR A 79 -10.32 -0.74 7.04
C TYR A 79 -11.76 -1.20 6.74
N GLN A 80 -11.94 -2.43 6.29
CA GLN A 80 -13.25 -3.11 6.28
C GLN A 80 -13.26 -4.26 7.28
N VAL A 81 -14.36 -4.42 8.01
CA VAL A 81 -14.54 -5.52 8.97
C VAL A 81 -15.09 -6.79 8.29
N PRO A 82 -14.95 -7.97 8.92
CA PRO A 82 -15.61 -9.20 8.46
C PRO A 82 -17.10 -8.97 8.17
N PRO A 83 -17.66 -9.59 7.12
CA PRO A 83 -17.09 -10.66 6.30
C PRO A 83 -16.17 -10.20 5.15
N SER A 84 -15.78 -8.93 5.07
CA SER A 84 -14.81 -8.49 4.06
C SER A 84 -13.42 -9.09 4.31
N ASN A 85 -12.73 -9.45 3.23
CA ASN A 85 -11.33 -9.88 3.24
C ASN A 85 -10.43 -8.85 2.51
N GLU A 86 -10.73 -7.56 2.69
CA GLU A 86 -10.01 -6.46 2.04
C GLU A 86 -8.54 -6.41 2.49
N GLY A 87 -7.65 -6.71 1.55
CA GLY A 87 -6.23 -6.37 1.58
C GLY A 87 -5.92 -5.31 0.52
N LYS A 88 -4.84 -4.56 0.75
CA LYS A 88 -4.45 -3.38 -0.03
C LYS A 88 -3.01 -3.52 -0.47
N LEU A 89 -2.76 -3.47 -1.78
CA LEU A 89 -1.43 -3.19 -2.32
C LEU A 89 -1.37 -1.70 -2.68
N VAL A 90 -0.51 -0.95 -2.01
CA VAL A 90 -0.46 0.51 -2.10
C VAL A 90 0.88 0.96 -2.68
N ARG A 91 0.82 1.85 -3.67
CA ARG A 91 1.99 2.45 -4.34
C ARG A 91 1.79 3.95 -4.51
N CYS A 92 2.89 4.69 -4.54
CA CYS A 92 2.89 6.09 -4.99
C CYS A 92 3.33 6.16 -6.46
N THR A 93 2.43 6.61 -7.33
CA THR A 93 2.68 6.70 -8.79
C THR A 93 3.23 8.08 -9.19
N HIS A 94 2.84 9.12 -8.45
CA HIS A 94 3.36 10.49 -8.58
C HIS A 94 3.61 11.12 -7.20
N GLY A 95 4.65 11.94 -7.06
CA GLY A 95 5.01 12.56 -5.78
C GLY A 95 5.58 11.59 -4.75
N ALA A 96 5.22 11.81 -3.48
CA ALA A 96 5.73 11.07 -2.33
C ALA A 96 4.73 11.07 -1.17
N ILE A 97 4.56 9.91 -0.52
CA ILE A 97 3.71 9.75 0.66
C ILE A 97 4.45 9.02 1.78
N PHE A 98 4.07 9.32 3.01
CA PHE A 98 4.36 8.52 4.18
C PHE A 98 3.16 7.60 4.41
N ASP A 99 3.30 6.34 4.02
CA ASP A 99 2.25 5.33 4.10
C ASP A 99 2.35 4.57 5.43
N VAL A 100 1.22 4.30 6.07
CA VAL A 100 1.13 3.64 7.36
C VAL A 100 0.10 2.52 7.31
N ILE A 101 0.49 1.37 7.89
CA ILE A 101 -0.41 0.25 8.13
C ILE A 101 -0.35 -0.15 9.59
N VAL A 102 -1.50 -0.57 10.13
CA VAL A 102 -1.69 -0.97 11.53
C VAL A 102 -2.38 -2.32 11.55
N ASP A 103 -1.81 -3.27 12.28
CA ASP A 103 -2.42 -4.57 12.47
C ASP A 103 -3.50 -4.49 13.55
N ILE A 104 -4.75 -4.73 13.17
CA ILE A 104 -5.91 -4.62 14.07
C ILE A 104 -6.56 -5.99 14.34
N ARG A 105 -5.82 -7.09 14.13
CA ARG A 105 -6.28 -8.45 14.42
C ARG A 105 -6.01 -8.81 15.89
N PRO A 106 -7.03 -9.03 16.73
CA PRO A 106 -6.83 -9.28 18.16
C PRO A 106 -5.93 -10.49 18.47
N ASP A 107 -5.99 -11.52 17.63
CA ASP A 107 -5.21 -12.76 17.80
C ASP A 107 -3.78 -12.66 17.20
N SER A 108 -3.37 -11.50 16.68
CA SER A 108 -2.06 -11.33 16.07
C SER A 108 -0.97 -11.01 17.10
N GLU A 109 0.21 -11.63 16.95
CA GLU A 109 1.40 -11.28 17.73
C GLU A 109 1.86 -9.82 17.50
N THR A 110 1.41 -9.20 16.41
CA THR A 110 1.71 -7.81 16.05
C THR A 110 0.50 -6.88 16.23
N TYR A 111 -0.51 -7.29 17.00
CA TYR A 111 -1.71 -6.47 17.27
C TYR A 111 -1.36 -5.07 17.80
N LEU A 112 -2.05 -4.06 17.26
CA LEU A 112 -1.86 -2.62 17.48
C LEU A 112 -0.46 -2.08 17.15
N GLN A 113 0.42 -2.90 16.59
CA GLN A 113 1.68 -2.43 16.05
C GLN A 113 1.48 -1.85 14.65
N TRP A 114 2.34 -0.88 14.33
CA TRP A 114 2.34 -0.23 13.04
C TRP A 114 3.75 -0.14 12.44
N ILE A 115 3.79 -0.02 11.12
CA ILE A 115 4.97 0.38 10.36
C ILE A 115 4.61 1.53 9.45
N SER A 116 5.63 2.29 9.04
CA SER A 116 5.51 3.28 7.98
C SER A 116 6.52 3.00 6.88
N VAL A 117 6.15 3.30 5.64
CA VAL A 117 7.05 3.25 4.49
C VAL A 117 6.88 4.53 3.68
N GLU A 118 8.00 5.17 3.34
CA GLU A 118 7.96 6.26 2.36
C GLU A 118 7.78 5.66 0.97
N LEU A 119 6.62 5.87 0.36
CA LEU A 119 6.33 5.43 -1.01
C LEU A 119 6.48 6.64 -1.92
N THR A 120 7.33 6.53 -2.94
CA THR A 120 7.56 7.62 -3.88
C THR A 120 7.49 7.13 -5.31
N ALA A 121 7.21 8.06 -6.22
CA ALA A 121 7.40 7.80 -7.62
C ALA A 121 8.85 7.34 -7.90
N GLN A 122 9.84 7.87 -7.21
CA GLN A 122 11.25 7.58 -7.50
C GLN A 122 11.66 6.18 -7.03
N ASN A 123 11.22 5.72 -5.85
CA ASN A 123 11.56 4.39 -5.33
C ASN A 123 10.70 3.28 -5.98
N ARG A 124 9.44 3.60 -6.32
CA ARG A 124 8.44 2.67 -6.88
C ARG A 124 8.10 1.50 -5.95
N THR A 125 8.41 1.63 -4.67
CA THR A 125 8.09 0.64 -3.65
C THR A 125 6.57 0.54 -3.47
N ALA A 126 6.08 -0.64 -3.09
CA ALA A 126 4.74 -0.81 -2.55
C ALA A 126 4.80 -1.39 -1.15
N ILE A 127 3.66 -1.27 -0.47
CA ILE A 127 3.37 -2.05 0.72
C ILE A 127 2.09 -2.85 0.49
N PHE A 128 2.09 -4.10 0.95
CA PHE A 128 0.89 -4.91 1.02
C PHE A 128 0.43 -5.02 2.47
N ALA A 129 -0.81 -4.59 2.73
CA ALA A 129 -1.52 -4.79 3.98
C ALA A 129 -2.58 -5.88 3.77
N PRO A 130 -2.54 -7.01 4.48
CA PRO A 130 -3.56 -8.04 4.35
C PRO A 130 -4.88 -7.63 5.04
N SER A 131 -5.90 -8.48 4.93
CA SER A 131 -7.13 -8.30 5.69
C SER A 131 -6.87 -8.25 7.20
N GLY A 132 -7.65 -7.42 7.90
CA GLY A 132 -7.43 -7.13 9.32
C GLY A 132 -6.36 -6.07 9.58
N PHE A 133 -6.01 -5.26 8.57
CA PHE A 133 -5.16 -4.09 8.75
C PHE A 133 -5.93 -2.80 8.46
N ALA A 134 -5.63 -1.76 9.23
CA ALA A 134 -5.98 -0.40 8.87
C ALA A 134 -4.85 0.27 8.10
N HIS A 135 -5.23 1.14 7.16
CA HIS A 135 -4.30 1.84 6.27
C HIS A 135 -4.59 3.35 6.27
N GLY A 136 -3.54 4.14 6.17
CA GLY A 136 -3.62 5.57 5.94
C GLY A 136 -2.29 6.10 5.43
N PHE A 137 -2.29 7.34 4.95
CA PHE A 137 -1.07 7.99 4.47
C PHE A 137 -1.12 9.50 4.64
N GLN A 138 0.06 10.12 4.65
CA GLN A 138 0.25 11.56 4.60
C GLN A 138 1.10 11.95 3.38
N THR A 139 0.66 12.91 2.57
CA THR A 139 1.45 13.40 1.44
C THR A 139 2.65 14.20 1.91
N LEU A 140 3.83 13.92 1.34
CA LEU A 140 5.09 14.57 1.68
C LEU A 140 5.43 15.74 0.75
N VAL A 141 4.81 15.76 -0.42
CA VAL A 141 4.94 16.79 -1.46
C VAL A 141 3.57 17.05 -2.10
N ASP A 142 3.45 18.20 -2.75
CA ASP A 142 2.28 18.54 -3.56
C ASP A 142 2.11 17.53 -4.72
N ASP A 143 0.91 17.49 -5.29
CA ASP A 143 0.57 16.65 -6.44
C ASP A 143 0.96 15.17 -6.24
N SER A 144 0.61 14.58 -5.09
CA SER A 144 0.90 13.17 -4.80
C SER A 144 -0.26 12.27 -5.23
N GLU A 145 0.04 11.24 -6.02
CA GLU A 145 -0.90 10.23 -6.49
C GLU A 145 -0.59 8.86 -5.86
N VAL A 146 -1.61 8.28 -5.26
CA VAL A 146 -1.56 6.95 -4.65
C VAL A 146 -2.42 6.00 -5.45
N PHE A 147 -1.85 4.87 -5.84
CA PHE A 147 -2.51 3.78 -6.56
C PHE A 147 -2.71 2.59 -5.62
N TYR A 148 -3.92 2.04 -5.66
CA TYR A 148 -4.34 0.91 -4.84
C TYR A 148 -4.76 -0.23 -5.74
N GLN A 149 -4.41 -1.45 -5.33
CA GLN A 149 -5.09 -2.67 -5.77
C GLN A 149 -5.71 -3.33 -4.54
N MET A 150 -6.99 -3.67 -4.64
CA MET A 150 -7.80 -4.20 -3.55
C MET A 150 -8.12 -5.68 -3.79
N THR A 151 -8.00 -6.52 -2.76
CA THR A 151 -8.33 -7.96 -2.88
C THR A 151 -9.83 -8.25 -2.73
N ASP A 152 -10.62 -7.28 -2.27
CA ASP A 152 -12.05 -7.39 -2.07
C ASP A 152 -12.79 -6.13 -2.57
N PHE A 153 -14.10 -6.27 -2.77
CA PHE A 153 -14.94 -5.16 -3.24
C PHE A 153 -15.20 -4.16 -2.11
N TYR A 154 -15.38 -2.89 -2.49
CA TYR A 154 -15.83 -1.88 -1.56
C TYR A 154 -17.23 -2.20 -1.02
N ALA A 155 -17.34 -2.27 0.31
CA ALA A 155 -18.55 -2.57 1.04
C ALA A 155 -18.78 -1.46 2.10
N PRO A 156 -19.56 -0.40 1.78
CA PRO A 156 -19.76 0.74 2.66
C PRO A 156 -20.19 0.38 4.08
N ASP A 157 -21.06 -0.64 4.21
CA ASP A 157 -21.60 -1.08 5.51
C ASP A 157 -20.53 -1.74 6.40
N LEU A 158 -19.45 -2.25 5.80
CA LEU A 158 -18.31 -2.86 6.47
C LEU A 158 -17.15 -1.89 6.66
N ALA A 159 -17.17 -0.73 6.00
CA ALA A 159 -16.12 0.27 6.13
C ALA A 159 -16.11 0.86 7.55
N ARG A 160 -14.92 0.87 8.14
CA ARG A 160 -14.63 1.44 9.46
C ARG A 160 -13.36 2.28 9.38
N GLY A 161 -13.12 3.03 10.44
CA GLY A 161 -11.90 3.78 10.61
C GLY A 161 -11.75 4.23 12.04
N PHE A 162 -10.55 4.66 12.37
CA PHE A 162 -10.22 5.27 13.65
C PHE A 162 -9.35 6.51 13.43
N SER A 163 -9.22 7.31 14.49
CA SER A 163 -8.49 8.57 14.46
C SER A 163 -7.04 8.38 14.07
N TRP A 164 -6.55 9.19 13.11
CA TRP A 164 -5.15 9.18 12.68
C TRP A 164 -4.16 9.48 13.82
N ASN A 165 -4.60 10.21 14.84
CA ASN A 165 -3.81 10.61 16.01
C ASN A 165 -4.20 9.85 17.28
N ASP A 166 -4.71 8.63 17.14
CA ASP A 166 -4.98 7.76 18.28
C ASP A 166 -3.74 7.62 19.18
N PRO A 167 -3.81 8.03 20.47
CA PRO A 167 -2.68 7.98 21.39
C PRO A 167 -2.27 6.56 21.79
N GLU A 168 -3.15 5.58 21.69
CA GLU A 168 -2.85 4.17 22.01
C GLU A 168 -1.99 3.54 20.91
N ILE A 169 -2.31 3.82 19.65
CA ILE A 169 -1.51 3.36 18.50
C ILE A 169 -0.25 4.20 18.33
N GLY A 170 -0.33 5.52 18.54
CA GLY A 170 0.82 6.40 18.63
C GLY A 170 1.62 6.52 17.32
N ILE A 171 0.94 6.72 16.19
CA ILE A 171 1.59 6.87 14.87
C ILE A 171 2.37 8.19 14.82
N ASN A 172 3.66 8.10 14.45
CA ASN A 172 4.54 9.27 14.32
C ASN A 172 4.45 9.87 12.90
N TRP A 173 3.42 10.67 12.65
CA TRP A 173 3.26 11.38 11.38
C TRP A 173 4.33 12.46 11.18
N PRO A 174 4.98 12.55 10.00
CA PRO A 174 6.15 13.40 9.81
C PRO A 174 5.82 14.91 9.69
N LEU A 175 4.61 15.28 9.27
CA LEU A 175 4.19 16.67 9.16
C LEU A 175 3.13 16.99 10.20
N ALA A 176 3.33 18.09 10.91
CA ALA A 176 2.36 18.64 11.86
C ALA A 176 1.14 19.23 11.13
N ALA A 177 -0.01 19.28 11.82
CA ALA A 177 -1.26 19.87 11.35
C ALA A 177 -1.73 19.36 9.96
N PRO A 178 -2.12 18.07 9.85
CA PRO A 178 -2.52 17.49 8.57
C PRO A 178 -3.78 18.17 8.01
N ILE A 179 -3.85 18.23 6.68
CA ILE A 179 -5.08 18.58 5.97
C ILE A 179 -5.91 17.30 5.87
N ILE A 180 -6.99 17.23 6.64
CA ILE A 180 -7.79 16.00 6.80
C ILE A 180 -9.26 16.26 6.49
N SER A 181 -9.96 15.25 5.97
CA SER A 181 -11.38 15.37 5.67
C SER A 181 -12.22 15.50 6.95
N PRO A 182 -13.41 16.15 6.91
CA PRO A 182 -14.30 16.21 8.07
C PRO A 182 -14.70 14.82 8.58
N LYS A 183 -14.84 13.84 7.67
CA LYS A 183 -15.15 12.45 8.01
C LYS A 183 -14.03 11.84 8.86
N ASP A 184 -12.80 11.93 8.40
CA ASP A 184 -11.66 11.32 9.08
C ASP A 184 -11.35 12.07 10.39
N GLN A 185 -11.55 13.38 10.42
CA GLN A 185 -11.42 14.23 11.61
C GLN A 185 -12.44 13.87 12.71
N SER A 186 -13.59 13.31 12.35
CA SER A 186 -14.64 12.89 13.29
C SER A 186 -14.51 11.44 13.77
N LEU A 187 -13.54 10.68 13.27
CA LEU A 187 -13.32 9.31 13.72
C LEU A 187 -12.89 9.32 15.19
N SER A 188 -13.46 8.40 15.97
CA SER A 188 -13.03 8.16 17.34
C SER A 188 -11.72 7.37 17.36
N ASN A 189 -11.08 7.31 18.52
CA ASN A 189 -10.00 6.36 18.75
C ASN A 189 -10.48 4.93 18.46
N PHE A 190 -9.53 4.07 18.15
CA PHE A 190 -9.76 2.66 17.95
C PHE A 190 -10.35 2.05 19.23
N VAL A 191 -11.43 1.31 19.03
CA VAL A 191 -12.08 0.52 20.07
C VAL A 191 -12.37 -0.83 19.42
N GLU A 192 -12.06 -1.90 20.15
CA GLU A 192 -12.31 -3.28 19.73
C GLU A 192 -13.80 -3.54 19.38
#